data_AF-X1SIZ9-F1
#
_entry.id   AF-X1SIZ9-F1
#
_cell.length_a   1.000
_cell.length_b   1.000
_cell.length_c   1.000
_cell.angle_alpha   90.00
_cell.angle_beta   90.00
_cell.angle_gamma   90.00
#
_symmetry.space_group_name_H-M   'P 1'
#
loop_
_entity.id
_entity.type
_entity.pdbx_description
1 polymer ?
#
loop_
_entity_poly.entity_id
_entity_poly.type
_entity_poly.pdbx_seq_one_letter_code
_entity_poly.pdbx_strand_id
1 'polypeptide(L)'
;MYKDDNDDELVKGTTGSSDGSWVSSPQDNATIEQKKEALRNGALFPYVSNTVDVYRCPADLRQKDPRVYAFRSYSIAGGMNGVSQDGDWQIYPIIKYSEIKRPASKYVFLEEADPRQWNRGSWVMRPKSKEWVDPFAIWHSRTRSTLGWADGSAEMHRWLSKSLIEWNRLACEEPDTFSFYKPRDEDDLEDFTFMLNGYAYRALQ
;
A
#
# COMPACT_ATOMS: atom_id res chain seq x y z
N MET A 1 -0.29 12.71 10.63
CA MET A 1 0.80 13.64 10.88
C MET A 1 0.78 14.65 9.76
N TYR A 2 0.45 15.89 10.10
CA TYR A 2 0.45 16.96 9.12
C TYR A 2 1.92 17.32 8.81
N LYS A 3 2.18 17.80 7.59
CA LYS A 3 3.55 18.17 7.17
C LYS A 3 4.20 19.18 8.14
N ASP A 4 3.38 20.07 8.71
CA ASP A 4 3.84 21.13 9.62
C ASP A 4 4.15 20.60 11.03
N ASP A 5 3.66 19.40 11.38
CA ASP A 5 3.94 18.76 12.67
C ASP A 5 5.21 17.89 12.63
N ASN A 6 5.82 17.72 11.45
CA ASN A 6 6.95 16.81 11.23
C ASN A 6 8.05 17.44 10.36
N ASP A 7 8.22 18.76 10.44
CA ASP A 7 9.28 19.49 9.73
C ASP A 7 9.37 19.16 8.23
N ASP A 8 8.20 19.03 7.58
CA ASP A 8 8.02 18.66 6.17
C ASP A 8 8.38 17.20 5.81
N GLU A 9 8.83 16.39 6.77
CA GLU A 9 9.11 14.98 6.56
C GLU A 9 7.82 14.16 6.45
N LEU A 10 7.79 13.24 5.48
CA LEU A 10 6.76 12.22 5.40
C LEU A 10 6.97 11.21 6.52
N VAL A 11 5.87 10.75 7.13
CA VAL A 11 5.91 9.55 7.97
C VAL A 11 6.51 8.38 7.17
N LYS A 12 7.23 7.48 7.82
CA LYS A 12 7.72 6.28 7.13
C LYS A 12 6.53 5.43 6.67
N GLY A 13 6.47 5.19 5.36
CA GLY A 13 5.41 4.44 4.69
C GLY A 13 5.49 2.92 4.87
N THR A 14 6.62 2.43 5.38
CA THR A 14 6.80 1.02 5.72
C THR A 14 6.13 0.69 7.06
N THR A 15 6.01 -0.60 7.36
CA THR A 15 5.65 -1.08 8.70
C THR A 15 6.90 -1.28 9.54
N GLY A 16 6.91 -0.85 10.80
CA GLY A 16 8.07 -1.02 11.67
C GLY A 16 7.75 -0.97 13.16
N SER A 17 8.48 -1.76 13.96
CA SER A 17 8.16 -1.98 15.37
C SER A 17 8.51 -0.81 16.31
N SER A 18 9.25 0.22 15.87
CA SER A 18 9.72 1.30 16.76
C SER A 18 10.28 2.55 16.06
N ASP A 19 10.05 2.76 14.76
CA ASP A 19 10.92 3.61 13.95
C ASP A 19 10.24 4.84 13.30
N GLY A 20 9.10 5.30 13.83
CA GLY A 20 8.34 6.40 13.21
C GLY A 20 7.53 5.99 11.98
N SER A 21 7.36 4.67 11.78
CA SER A 21 6.44 4.09 10.80
C SER A 21 4.99 4.49 11.04
N TRP A 22 4.24 4.65 9.95
CA TRP A 22 2.84 5.05 10.01
C TRP A 22 1.98 4.05 10.80
N VAL A 23 2.37 2.77 10.76
CA VAL A 23 1.86 1.67 11.57
C VAL A 23 2.98 0.72 11.99
N SER A 24 2.80 0.02 13.10
CA SER A 24 3.76 -1.01 13.52
C SER A 24 3.50 -2.37 12.87
N SER A 25 4.54 -3.19 12.83
CA SER A 25 4.45 -4.58 12.38
C SER A 25 3.92 -5.47 13.51
N PRO A 26 2.81 -6.20 13.31
CA PRO A 26 2.42 -7.25 14.23
C PRO A 26 3.40 -8.43 14.14
N GLN A 27 3.41 -9.29 15.16
CA GLN A 27 4.11 -10.56 15.10
C GLN A 27 3.43 -11.51 14.10
N ASP A 28 4.18 -12.49 13.60
CA ASP A 28 3.63 -13.59 12.81
C ASP A 28 2.60 -14.37 13.65
N ASN A 29 1.51 -14.81 13.01
CA ASN A 29 0.37 -15.47 13.67
C ASN A 29 -0.33 -14.64 14.77
N ALA A 30 -0.12 -13.32 14.80
CA ALA A 30 -0.81 -12.43 15.74
C ALA A 30 -2.34 -12.52 15.60
N THR A 31 -3.02 -12.40 16.73
CA THR A 31 -4.48 -12.25 16.79
C THR A 31 -4.93 -10.92 16.18
N ILE A 32 -6.22 -10.80 15.83
CA ILE A 32 -6.79 -9.53 15.33
C ILE A 32 -6.59 -8.38 16.33
N GLU A 33 -6.72 -8.62 17.63
CA GLU A 33 -6.49 -7.57 18.62
C GLU A 33 -5.02 -7.15 18.72
N GLN A 34 -4.07 -8.09 18.59
CA GLN A 34 -2.65 -7.74 18.49
C GLN A 34 -2.33 -6.97 17.20
N LYS A 35 -3.00 -7.30 16.09
CA LYS A 35 -2.88 -6.55 14.83
C LYS A 35 -3.43 -5.13 14.98
N LYS A 36 -4.56 -4.95 15.67
CA LYS A 36 -5.10 -3.62 16.02
C LYS A 36 -4.15 -2.87 16.94
N GLU A 37 -3.54 -3.54 17.91
CA GLU A 37 -2.55 -2.92 18.80
C GLU A 37 -1.33 -2.39 18.04
N ALA A 38 -0.86 -3.12 17.04
CA ALA A 38 0.20 -2.64 16.15
C ALA A 38 -0.21 -1.36 15.37
N LEU A 39 -1.50 -1.19 15.05
CA LEU A 39 -2.01 0.06 14.48
C LEU A 39 -2.04 1.19 15.51
N ARG A 40 -2.40 0.91 16.76
CA ARG A 40 -2.43 1.91 17.85
C ARG A 40 -1.04 2.49 18.13
N ASN A 41 0.00 1.70 17.90
CA ASN A 41 1.40 2.10 18.05
C ASN A 41 1.97 2.89 16.83
N GLY A 42 1.17 3.07 15.77
CA GLY A 42 1.59 3.79 14.56
C GLY A 42 1.65 5.31 14.74
N ALA A 43 2.59 5.96 14.05
CA ALA A 43 2.77 7.41 14.12
C ALA A 43 1.56 8.22 13.61
N LEU A 44 0.72 7.63 12.76
CA LEU A 44 -0.51 8.28 12.28
C LEU A 44 -1.72 8.07 13.19
N PHE A 45 -1.66 7.15 14.17
CA PHE A 45 -2.82 6.80 15.00
C PHE A 45 -3.44 7.98 15.76
N PRO A 46 -2.66 8.90 16.38
CA PRO A 46 -3.23 10.07 17.04
C PRO A 46 -3.99 11.03 16.11
N TYR A 47 -3.71 10.97 14.81
CA TYR A 47 -4.29 11.87 13.79
C TYR A 47 -5.61 11.37 13.20
N VAL A 48 -6.00 10.13 13.50
CA VAL A 48 -7.19 9.48 12.95
C VAL A 48 -8.23 9.22 14.04
N SER A 49 -8.37 10.19 14.96
CA SER A 49 -9.32 10.14 16.08
C SER A 49 -9.19 8.86 16.93
N ASN A 50 -7.97 8.31 17.03
CA ASN A 50 -7.67 7.09 17.78
C ASN A 50 -8.58 5.89 17.45
N THR A 51 -9.01 5.78 16.19
CA THR A 51 -9.92 4.72 15.74
C THR A 51 -9.22 3.78 14.78
N VAL A 52 -9.21 2.48 15.09
CA VAL A 52 -8.54 1.47 14.24
C VAL A 52 -9.30 1.17 12.95
N ASP A 53 -10.62 1.43 12.91
CA ASP A 53 -11.46 1.09 11.75
C ASP A 53 -11.14 1.92 10.51
N VAL A 54 -10.48 3.08 10.65
CA VAL A 54 -10.01 3.91 9.53
C VAL A 54 -8.93 3.21 8.68
N TYR A 55 -8.23 2.22 9.24
CA TYR A 55 -7.17 1.46 8.55
C TYR A 55 -7.73 0.33 7.67
N ARG A 56 -9.05 0.22 7.59
CA ARG A 56 -9.71 -0.91 6.99
C ARG A 56 -10.81 -0.51 6.01
N CYS A 57 -10.90 -1.27 4.94
CA CYS A 57 -12.06 -1.31 4.07
C CYS A 57 -13.12 -2.29 4.62
N PRO A 58 -14.40 -1.91 4.74
CA PRO A 58 -15.47 -2.82 5.15
C PRO A 58 -15.63 -4.05 4.23
N ALA A 59 -15.25 -3.92 2.96
CA ALA A 59 -15.29 -5.02 1.99
C ALA A 59 -14.11 -5.99 2.14
N ASP A 60 -13.05 -5.63 2.88
CA ASP A 60 -11.96 -6.53 3.22
C ASP A 60 -12.44 -7.55 4.26
N LEU A 61 -12.60 -8.80 3.81
CA LEU A 61 -13.05 -9.90 4.65
C LEU A 61 -11.90 -10.75 5.19
N ARG A 62 -10.63 -10.38 4.97
CA ARG A 62 -9.47 -11.20 5.36
C ARG A 62 -9.39 -11.45 6.87
N GLN A 63 -10.00 -10.62 7.71
CA GLN A 63 -10.06 -10.89 9.16
C GLN A 63 -10.83 -12.18 9.50
N LYS A 64 -11.69 -12.64 8.58
CA LYS A 64 -12.53 -13.83 8.72
C LYS A 64 -11.93 -15.02 7.98
N ASP A 65 -10.88 -14.81 7.19
CA ASP A 65 -10.19 -15.85 6.45
C ASP A 65 -9.03 -16.40 7.30
N PRO A 66 -9.08 -17.66 7.76
CA PRO A 66 -8.01 -18.23 8.59
C PRO A 66 -6.68 -18.39 7.84
N ARG A 67 -6.65 -18.32 6.51
CA ARG A 67 -5.43 -18.42 5.70
C ARG A 67 -4.57 -17.15 5.78
N VAL A 68 -5.22 -15.99 5.94
CA VAL A 68 -4.55 -14.69 5.99
C VAL A 68 -4.79 -13.99 7.34
N TYR A 69 -6.04 -13.88 7.79
CA TYR A 69 -6.39 -13.33 9.10
C TYR A 69 -5.95 -11.86 9.28
N ALA A 70 -5.95 -11.05 8.22
CA ALA A 70 -5.51 -9.64 8.23
C ALA A 70 -6.62 -8.67 8.69
N PHE A 71 -6.24 -7.53 9.30
CA PHE A 71 -7.18 -6.47 9.68
C PHE A 71 -7.02 -5.18 8.85
N ARG A 72 -5.78 -4.75 8.60
CA ARG A 72 -5.47 -3.53 7.84
C ARG A 72 -5.64 -3.79 6.34
N SER A 73 -6.31 -2.87 5.65
CA SER A 73 -6.59 -2.98 4.22
C SER A 73 -5.66 -2.13 3.36
N TYR A 74 -5.18 -1.00 3.89
CA TYR A 74 -4.40 -0.04 3.11
C TYR A 74 -2.90 -0.19 3.34
N SER A 75 -2.11 0.18 2.34
CA SER A 75 -0.67 0.38 2.45
C SER A 75 -0.25 1.68 1.82
N ILE A 76 0.89 2.21 2.27
CA ILE A 76 1.51 3.39 1.66
C ILE A 76 2.37 2.92 0.47
N ALA A 77 2.34 3.66 -0.64
CA ALA A 77 3.17 3.41 -1.79
C ALA A 77 4.67 3.53 -1.43
N GLY A 78 5.49 2.59 -1.90
CA GLY A 78 6.90 2.47 -1.49
C GLY A 78 7.74 3.72 -1.71
N GLY A 79 7.50 4.48 -2.79
CA GLY A 79 8.24 5.72 -3.01
C GLY A 79 7.81 6.91 -2.14
N MET A 80 6.76 6.78 -1.33
CA MET A 80 6.34 7.75 -0.29
C MET A 80 6.98 7.39 1.07
N ASN A 81 8.29 7.51 1.17
CA ASN A 81 9.10 7.13 2.35
C ASN A 81 8.85 5.68 2.83
N GLY A 82 8.51 4.77 1.91
CA GLY A 82 8.09 3.39 2.21
C GLY A 82 9.18 2.33 1.99
N VAL A 83 10.32 2.70 1.42
CA VAL A 83 11.43 1.78 1.11
C VAL A 83 12.77 2.36 1.58
N SER A 84 13.84 1.54 1.54
CA SER A 84 15.19 1.99 1.86
C SER A 84 15.68 3.10 0.91
N GLN A 85 16.59 3.95 1.39
CA GLN A 85 17.18 5.04 0.60
C GLN A 85 18.43 4.62 -0.20
N ASP A 86 18.76 3.33 -0.22
CA ASP A 86 19.89 2.73 -0.95
C ASP A 86 19.58 2.38 -2.41
N GLY A 87 18.37 2.70 -2.88
CA GLY A 87 17.93 2.41 -4.25
C GLY A 87 17.16 1.09 -4.38
N ASP A 88 16.75 0.47 -3.27
CA ASP A 88 15.89 -0.72 -3.30
C ASP A 88 14.63 -0.49 -4.16
N TRP A 89 14.11 -1.56 -4.74
CA TRP A 89 12.95 -1.52 -5.65
C TRP A 89 13.14 -0.62 -6.89
N GLN A 90 14.41 -0.31 -7.23
CA GLN A 90 14.83 0.52 -8.36
C GLN A 90 14.44 2.00 -8.21
N ILE A 91 14.17 2.46 -6.99
CA ILE A 91 13.80 3.84 -6.71
C ILE A 91 14.55 4.40 -5.51
N TYR A 92 14.76 5.71 -5.53
CA TYR A 92 15.03 6.49 -4.33
C TYR A 92 13.71 7.12 -3.86
N PRO A 93 13.27 6.86 -2.62
CA PRO A 93 11.98 7.36 -2.14
C PRO A 93 12.02 8.88 -1.93
N ILE A 94 10.84 9.48 -1.93
CA ILE A 94 10.59 10.82 -1.44
C ILE A 94 10.58 10.77 0.09
N ILE A 95 11.27 11.72 0.74
CA ILE A 95 11.34 11.82 2.20
C ILE A 95 10.55 13.02 2.71
N LYS A 96 10.44 14.09 1.91
CA LYS A 96 9.73 15.30 2.28
C LYS A 96 8.50 15.55 1.43
N TYR A 97 7.46 16.13 2.02
CA TYR A 97 6.25 16.50 1.28
C TYR A 97 6.57 17.51 0.16
N SER A 98 7.48 18.46 0.40
CA SER A 98 7.91 19.43 -0.63
C SER A 98 8.59 18.81 -1.86
N GLU A 99 9.06 17.56 -1.80
CA GLU A 99 9.62 16.85 -2.95
C GLU A 99 8.52 16.26 -3.86
N ILE A 100 7.27 16.17 -3.40
CA ILE A 100 6.15 15.62 -4.16
C ILE A 100 5.75 16.58 -5.28
N LYS A 101 6.10 16.23 -6.52
CA LYS A 101 5.69 16.98 -7.71
C LYS A 101 4.25 16.63 -8.09
N ARG A 102 3.41 17.67 -8.23
CA ARG A 102 1.98 17.56 -8.57
C ARG A 102 1.21 16.65 -7.59
N PRO A 103 1.07 17.03 -6.30
CA PRO A 103 0.52 16.16 -5.25
C PRO A 103 -0.84 15.54 -5.58
N ALA A 104 -1.76 16.29 -6.19
CA ALA A 104 -3.08 15.79 -6.62
C ALA A 104 -3.02 14.63 -7.63
N SER A 105 -1.86 14.36 -8.24
CA SER A 105 -1.66 13.25 -9.19
C SER A 105 -0.79 12.12 -8.62
N LYS A 106 -0.54 12.10 -7.31
CA LYS A 106 0.34 11.12 -6.67
C LYS A 106 -0.44 10.40 -5.56
N TYR A 107 -0.63 9.08 -5.71
CA TYR A 107 -1.29 8.32 -4.65
C TYR A 107 -0.31 8.05 -3.52
N VAL A 108 -0.84 8.13 -2.30
CA VAL A 108 -0.14 7.80 -1.05
C VAL A 108 -0.63 6.44 -0.58
N PHE A 109 -1.94 6.24 -0.50
CA PHE A 109 -2.56 5.03 0.02
C PHE A 109 -3.25 4.25 -1.10
N LEU A 110 -3.23 2.93 -0.98
CA LEU A 110 -4.07 2.04 -1.77
C LEU A 110 -4.48 0.81 -0.97
N GLU A 111 -5.57 0.18 -1.37
CA GLU A 111 -5.96 -1.13 -0.84
C GLU A 111 -5.00 -2.21 -1.33
N GLU A 112 -4.40 -2.97 -0.41
CA GLU A 112 -3.49 -4.07 -0.70
C GLU A 112 -4.02 -5.39 -0.13
N ALA A 113 -3.89 -6.45 -0.92
CA ALA A 113 -4.28 -7.82 -0.57
C ALA A 113 -3.05 -8.71 -0.33
N ASP A 114 -2.16 -8.34 0.59
CA ASP A 114 -1.02 -9.17 0.95
C ASP A 114 -1.49 -10.50 1.59
N PRO A 115 -1.12 -11.67 1.03
CA PRO A 115 -1.49 -12.97 1.58
C PRO A 115 -0.66 -13.38 2.81
N ARG A 116 0.39 -12.64 3.18
CA ARG A 116 1.34 -12.99 4.26
C ARG A 116 0.84 -12.64 5.67
N GLN A 117 -0.46 -12.84 5.87
CA GLN A 117 -1.27 -12.61 7.07
C GLN A 117 -1.57 -11.17 7.48
N TRP A 118 -0.85 -10.21 6.91
CA TRP A 118 -1.02 -8.77 7.07
C TRP A 118 -0.19 -8.09 5.98
N ASN A 119 -0.52 -6.85 5.65
CA ASN A 119 0.20 -6.10 4.63
C ASN A 119 1.61 -5.72 5.12
N ARG A 120 2.65 -6.40 4.59
CA ARG A 120 4.03 -6.27 5.06
C ARG A 120 4.77 -5.14 4.35
N GLY A 121 5.32 -4.23 5.13
CA GLY A 121 6.08 -3.11 4.58
C GLY A 121 5.19 -2.06 3.91
N SER A 122 5.64 -1.60 2.75
CA SER A 122 4.92 -0.70 1.85
C SER A 122 4.49 -1.44 0.58
N TRP A 123 3.58 -0.86 -0.20
CA TRP A 123 3.19 -1.41 -1.48
C TRP A 123 4.15 -0.99 -2.60
N VAL A 124 4.67 -1.95 -3.35
CA VAL A 124 5.76 -1.74 -4.30
C VAL A 124 5.38 -2.12 -5.74
N MET A 125 5.93 -1.34 -6.66
CA MET A 125 6.15 -1.72 -8.06
C MET A 125 7.58 -1.35 -8.46
N ARG A 126 8.10 -1.91 -9.55
CA ARG A 126 9.42 -1.60 -10.11
C ARG A 126 9.29 -0.75 -11.37
N PRO A 127 9.52 0.57 -11.31
CA PRO A 127 9.42 1.46 -12.46
C PRO A 127 10.34 1.12 -13.63
N LYS A 128 11.59 0.73 -13.36
CA LYS A 128 12.63 0.55 -14.39
C LYS A 128 12.46 -0.76 -15.14
N SER A 129 12.19 -1.87 -14.45
CA SER A 129 11.92 -3.17 -15.09
C SER A 129 10.47 -3.37 -15.53
N LYS A 130 9.56 -2.44 -15.21
CA LYS A 130 8.13 -2.53 -15.51
C LYS A 130 7.49 -3.80 -14.93
N GLU A 131 7.53 -3.93 -13.61
CA GLU A 131 7.03 -5.11 -12.91
C GLU A 131 6.16 -4.69 -11.73
N TRP A 132 5.02 -5.37 -11.57
CA TRP A 132 4.24 -5.33 -10.34
C TRP A 132 4.92 -6.20 -9.30
N VAL A 133 5.21 -5.66 -8.12
CA VAL A 133 5.78 -6.46 -7.03
C VAL A 133 4.65 -6.99 -6.16
N ASP A 134 3.85 -6.07 -5.61
CA ASP A 134 2.78 -6.39 -4.67
C ASP A 134 1.40 -6.33 -5.33
N PRO A 135 0.46 -7.21 -4.90
CA PRO A 135 -0.92 -7.12 -5.34
C PRO A 135 -1.64 -5.93 -4.68
N PHE A 136 -2.64 -5.40 -5.36
CA PHE A 136 -3.64 -4.52 -4.79
C PHE A 136 -4.97 -5.27 -4.63
N ALA A 137 -5.84 -4.75 -3.77
CA ALA A 137 -7.11 -5.42 -3.51
C ALA A 137 -8.20 -4.97 -4.48
N ILE A 138 -8.99 -5.91 -5.00
CA ILE A 138 -10.10 -5.66 -5.93
C ILE A 138 -11.47 -5.94 -5.29
N TRP A 139 -11.63 -5.63 -4.00
CA TRP A 139 -12.85 -5.98 -3.25
C TRP A 139 -14.13 -5.30 -3.75
N HIS A 140 -13.99 -4.21 -4.49
CA HIS A 140 -15.12 -3.46 -5.02
C HIS A 140 -15.46 -3.94 -6.44
N SER A 141 -16.54 -4.71 -6.56
CA SER A 141 -17.01 -5.26 -7.84
C SER A 141 -15.96 -6.10 -8.60
N ARG A 142 -15.03 -6.74 -7.88
CA ARG A 142 -13.93 -7.58 -8.43
C ARG A 142 -12.99 -6.89 -9.42
N THR A 143 -13.07 -5.58 -9.55
CA THR A 143 -12.33 -4.83 -10.59
C THR A 143 -11.95 -3.44 -10.14
N ARG A 144 -12.20 -3.07 -8.87
CA ARG A 144 -11.93 -1.72 -8.39
C ARG A 144 -11.24 -1.72 -7.04
N SER A 145 -10.43 -0.68 -6.85
CA SER A 145 -9.71 -0.38 -5.61
C SER A 145 -9.91 1.08 -5.24
N THR A 146 -9.77 1.41 -3.97
CA THR A 146 -9.69 2.79 -3.49
C THR A 146 -8.23 3.26 -3.46
N LEU A 147 -7.98 4.45 -4.03
CA LEU A 147 -6.71 5.15 -3.97
C LEU A 147 -6.87 6.45 -3.17
N GLY A 148 -5.94 6.74 -2.27
CA GLY A 148 -5.86 8.00 -1.54
C GLY A 148 -4.70 8.85 -2.06
N TRP A 149 -4.97 10.09 -2.43
CA TRP A 149 -4.03 11.00 -3.11
C TRP A 149 -3.35 11.97 -2.13
N ALA A 150 -2.19 12.50 -2.53
CA ALA A 150 -1.38 13.39 -1.68
C ALA A 150 -1.98 14.79 -1.46
N ASP A 151 -3.08 15.13 -2.15
CA ASP A 151 -3.91 16.31 -1.88
C ASP A 151 -5.04 16.05 -0.85
N GLY A 152 -5.16 14.82 -0.36
CA GLY A 152 -6.18 14.40 0.60
C GLY A 152 -7.46 13.85 -0.03
N SER A 153 -7.58 13.84 -1.36
CA SER A 153 -8.72 13.21 -2.04
C SER A 153 -8.61 11.68 -2.03
N ALA A 154 -9.74 11.01 -2.22
CA ALA A 154 -9.79 9.57 -2.41
C ALA A 154 -10.72 9.23 -3.58
N GLU A 155 -10.33 8.26 -4.40
CA GLU A 155 -11.05 7.86 -5.60
C GLU A 155 -11.13 6.33 -5.70
N MET A 156 -12.25 5.83 -6.23
CA MET A 156 -12.37 4.43 -6.61
C MET A 156 -11.93 4.27 -8.08
N HIS A 157 -10.82 3.59 -8.29
CA HIS A 157 -10.27 3.31 -9.60
C HIS A 157 -10.75 1.95 -10.12
N ARG A 158 -11.04 1.85 -11.44
CA ARG A 158 -11.43 0.60 -12.09
C ARG A 158 -10.28 0.10 -12.98
N TRP A 159 -9.84 -1.11 -12.70
CA TRP A 159 -8.86 -1.85 -13.48
C TRP A 159 -9.48 -2.44 -14.74
N LEU A 160 -8.70 -2.50 -15.80
CA LEU A 160 -9.15 -2.89 -17.14
C LEU A 160 -8.59 -4.24 -17.57
N SER A 161 -7.34 -4.52 -17.21
CA SER A 161 -6.62 -5.72 -17.63
C SER A 161 -7.18 -6.97 -17.00
N LYS A 162 -7.46 -7.96 -17.83
CA LYS A 162 -7.90 -9.30 -17.39
C LYS A 162 -6.76 -10.03 -16.68
N SER A 163 -5.53 -9.94 -17.19
CA SER A 163 -4.38 -10.63 -16.58
C SER A 163 -4.04 -10.05 -15.21
N LEU A 164 -4.11 -8.73 -15.07
CA LEU A 164 -3.88 -8.04 -13.80
C LEU A 164 -5.01 -8.28 -12.81
N ILE A 165 -6.27 -8.21 -13.25
CA ILE A 165 -7.43 -8.53 -12.40
C ILE A 165 -7.33 -9.95 -11.87
N GLU A 166 -6.99 -10.93 -12.72
CA GLU A 166 -6.85 -12.32 -12.29
C GLU A 166 -5.72 -12.50 -11.28
N TRP A 167 -4.56 -11.87 -11.51
CA TRP A 167 -3.44 -11.93 -10.57
C TRP A 167 -3.81 -11.35 -9.19
N ASN A 168 -4.52 -10.22 -9.15
CA ASN A 168 -5.02 -9.64 -7.90
C ASN A 168 -6.17 -10.44 -7.28
N ARG A 169 -6.97 -11.14 -8.09
CA ARG A 169 -8.02 -12.06 -7.61
C ARG A 169 -7.41 -13.21 -6.84
N LEU A 170 -6.32 -13.80 -7.33
CA LEU A 170 -5.58 -14.85 -6.63
C LEU A 170 -5.11 -14.37 -5.25
N ALA A 171 -4.57 -13.15 -5.15
CA ALA A 171 -4.20 -12.56 -3.86
C ALA A 171 -5.40 -12.39 -2.90
N CYS A 172 -6.56 -11.95 -3.43
CA CYS A 172 -7.75 -11.69 -2.62
C CYS A 172 -8.50 -12.97 -2.19
N GLU A 173 -8.57 -13.97 -3.06
CA GLU A 173 -9.52 -15.10 -2.93
C GLU A 173 -8.81 -16.46 -2.74
N GLU A 174 -7.62 -16.62 -3.36
CA GLU A 174 -6.85 -17.88 -3.40
C GLU A 174 -5.40 -17.68 -2.91
N PRO A 175 -5.19 -17.11 -1.70
CA PRO A 175 -3.88 -16.67 -1.21
C PRO A 175 -2.83 -17.79 -1.16
N ASP A 176 -3.25 -19.05 -1.00
CA ASP A 176 -2.36 -20.23 -0.98
C ASP A 176 -1.69 -20.52 -2.34
N THR A 177 -2.28 -20.01 -3.43
CA THR A 177 -1.80 -20.21 -4.81
C THR A 177 -1.17 -18.95 -5.40
N PHE A 178 -1.31 -17.81 -4.72
CA PHE A 178 -0.79 -16.54 -5.20
C PHE A 178 0.75 -16.54 -5.23
N SER A 179 1.31 -15.90 -6.25
CA SER A 179 2.74 -15.65 -6.37
C SER A 179 2.99 -14.17 -6.65
N PHE A 180 3.88 -13.58 -5.86
CA PHE A 180 4.36 -12.20 -6.06
C PHE A 180 5.14 -12.07 -7.38
N TYR A 181 5.39 -10.83 -7.78
CA TYR A 181 6.17 -10.46 -8.96
C TYR A 181 5.48 -10.85 -10.26
N LYS A 182 4.68 -9.93 -10.80
CA LYS A 182 4.08 -10.04 -12.12
C LYS A 182 4.78 -9.08 -13.09
N PRO A 183 5.54 -9.58 -14.08
CA PRO A 183 5.99 -8.76 -15.19
C PRO A 183 4.80 -8.12 -15.91
N ARG A 184 4.93 -6.84 -16.27
CA ARG A 184 3.93 -6.14 -17.10
C ARG A 184 3.85 -6.79 -18.48
N ASP A 185 2.64 -7.09 -18.94
CA ASP A 185 2.32 -7.60 -20.26
C ASP A 185 1.57 -6.54 -21.10
N GLU A 186 1.15 -6.90 -22.31
CA GLU A 186 0.44 -5.94 -23.19
C GLU A 186 -0.97 -5.61 -22.71
N ASP A 187 -1.65 -6.55 -22.05
CA ASP A 187 -3.02 -6.38 -21.56
C ASP A 187 -3.08 -5.40 -20.37
N ASP A 188 -2.04 -5.34 -19.54
CA ASP A 188 -1.95 -4.45 -18.37
C ASP A 188 -1.17 -3.15 -18.58
N LEU A 189 -0.85 -2.79 -19.83
CA LEU A 189 -0.08 -1.57 -20.12
C LEU A 189 -0.76 -0.29 -19.62
N GLU A 190 -2.08 -0.16 -19.79
CA GLU A 190 -2.83 1.03 -19.38
C GLU A 190 -2.85 1.16 -17.86
N ASP A 191 -3.24 0.10 -17.15
CA ASP A 191 -3.26 0.04 -15.69
C ASP A 191 -1.87 0.28 -15.10
N PHE A 192 -0.82 -0.33 -15.68
CA PHE A 192 0.57 -0.12 -15.27
C PHE A 192 1.01 1.32 -15.49
N THR A 193 0.67 1.92 -16.62
CA THR A 193 1.01 3.32 -16.92
C THR A 193 0.31 4.27 -15.97
N PHE A 194 -0.97 4.02 -15.66
CA PHE A 194 -1.72 4.78 -14.68
C PHE A 194 -1.04 4.73 -13.30
N MET A 195 -0.72 3.53 -12.81
CA MET A 195 -0.05 3.36 -11.51
C MET A 195 1.36 3.97 -11.52
N LEU A 196 2.16 3.72 -12.55
CA LEU A 196 3.50 4.30 -12.67
C LEU A 196 3.48 5.83 -12.65
N ASN A 197 2.51 6.46 -13.32
CA ASN A 197 2.37 7.91 -13.33
C ASN A 197 1.98 8.48 -11.96
N GLY A 198 1.21 7.72 -11.17
CA GLY A 198 0.82 8.04 -9.81
C GLY A 198 1.88 7.70 -8.74
N TYR A 199 2.80 6.77 -9.04
CA TYR A 199 3.82 6.30 -8.12
C TYR A 199 4.92 7.35 -7.95
N ALA A 200 4.89 8.06 -6.83
CA ALA A 200 5.86 9.11 -6.54
C ALA A 200 7.20 8.51 -6.08
N TYR A 201 8.31 8.99 -6.64
CA TYR A 201 9.68 8.68 -6.19
C TYR A 201 10.59 9.85 -6.57
N ARG A 202 11.74 9.98 -5.91
CA ARG A 202 12.69 11.07 -6.13
C ARG A 202 13.50 10.86 -7.41
N ALA A 203 14.04 9.66 -7.59
CA ALA A 203 14.81 9.25 -8.76
C ALA A 203 14.80 7.71 -8.92
N LEU A 204 15.21 7.21 -10.08
CA LEU A 204 15.49 5.78 -10.28
C LEU A 204 16.89 5.43 -9.78
N GLN A 205 17.07 4.16 -9.41
CA GLN A 205 18.39 3.55 -9.18
C GLN A 205 19.14 3.28 -10.49
#